data_AF-A0A2N0P996-F1
#
_entry.id   AF-A0A2N0P996-F1
#
_cell.length_a   1.000
_cell.length_b   1.000
_cell.length_c   1.000
_cell.angle_alpha   90.00
_cell.angle_beta   90.00
_cell.angle_gamma   90.00
#
_symmetry.space_group_name_H-M   'P 1'
#
loop_
_entity.id
_entity.type
_entity.pdbx_description
1 polymer ?
#
loop_
_entity_poly.entity_id
_entity_poly.type
_entity_poly.pdbx_seq_one_letter_code
_entity_poly.pdbx_strand_id
1 'polypeptide(L)'
;MPPASPIWAHFNKLGHVAGFQQARAQCKYCNYEVNAAANKCIAHLKTSLSTTLLDDVYDNTKNEMNELINSANNICLISDGWSNMMQEHWTNYIITTPRPVFFSAHQTGEIKQTGENIVADIDNIISQIDHSKLAAIITDNASSMKKA
;
A
#
# COMPACT_ATOMS: atom_id res chain seq x y z
N MET A 1 39.07 9.85 0.66
CA MET A 1 38.20 8.83 1.31
C MET A 1 37.38 8.17 0.23
N PRO A 2 37.27 6.83 0.18
CA PRO A 2 36.31 6.21 -0.71
C PRO A 2 34.89 6.71 -0.35
N PRO A 3 34.01 6.97 -1.32
CA PRO A 3 32.63 7.32 -1.03
C PRO A 3 32.00 6.23 -0.17
N ALA A 4 31.24 6.61 0.84
CA ALA A 4 30.54 5.66 1.69
C ALA A 4 29.70 4.73 0.80
N SER A 5 29.90 3.41 0.93
CA SER A 5 29.08 2.42 0.22
C SER A 5 27.58 2.72 0.46
N PRO A 6 26.70 2.59 -0.54
CA PRO A 6 25.29 2.97 -0.44
C PRO A 6 24.59 2.39 0.80
N ILE A 7 24.98 1.18 1.21
CA ILE A 7 24.39 0.54 2.40
C ILE A 7 24.61 1.34 3.68
N TRP A 8 25.74 2.04 3.83
CA TRP A 8 26.05 2.78 5.05
C TRP A 8 25.24 4.08 5.17
N ALA A 9 24.56 4.53 4.12
CA ALA A 9 23.60 5.62 4.22
C ALA A 9 22.43 5.27 5.17
N HIS A 10 22.11 3.97 5.28
CA HIS A 10 20.97 3.44 6.02
C HIS A 10 21.30 3.00 7.46
N PHE A 11 22.58 3.09 7.87
CA PHE A 11 23.03 2.59 9.18
C PHE A 11 23.94 3.58 9.89
N ASN A 12 23.82 3.66 11.21
CA ASN A 12 24.80 4.31 12.09
C ASN A 12 25.85 3.28 12.48
N LYS A 13 27.15 3.56 12.26
CA LYS A 13 28.24 2.67 12.69
C LYS A 13 28.52 2.91 14.17
N LEU A 14 28.35 1.88 15.00
CA LEU A 14 28.52 1.97 16.45
C LEU A 14 29.92 1.56 16.94
N GLY A 15 30.75 0.97 16.07
CA GLY A 15 32.06 0.46 16.46
C GLY A 15 31.97 -0.84 17.25
N HIS A 16 32.96 -1.17 18.07
CA HIS A 16 32.97 -2.38 18.88
C HIS A 16 32.13 -2.18 20.15
N VAL A 17 31.12 -3.02 20.35
CA VAL A 17 30.23 -2.97 21.53
C VAL A 17 30.64 -4.09 22.48
N ALA A 18 30.75 -3.77 23.77
CA ALA A 18 31.14 -4.75 24.79
C ALA A 18 30.22 -5.98 24.76
N GLY A 19 30.82 -7.18 24.78
CA GLY A 19 30.09 -8.46 24.69
C GLY A 19 29.94 -9.02 23.27
N PHE A 20 30.31 -8.27 22.23
CA PHE A 20 30.30 -8.76 20.84
C PHE A 20 31.72 -8.82 20.29
N GLN A 21 32.03 -9.85 19.50
CA GLN A 21 33.35 -10.01 18.87
C GLN A 21 33.55 -9.11 17.63
N GLN A 22 32.46 -8.61 17.04
CA GLN A 22 32.50 -7.81 15.80
C GLN A 22 31.96 -6.41 16.06
N ALA A 23 32.40 -5.44 15.24
CA ALA A 23 31.80 -4.11 15.24
C ALA A 23 30.31 -4.18 14.87
N ARG A 24 29.52 -3.24 15.39
CA ARG A 24 28.07 -3.18 15.24
C ARG A 24 27.64 -1.96 14.42
N ALA A 25 26.49 -2.09 13.77
CA ALA A 25 25.83 -1.04 13.04
C ALA A 25 24.34 -1.07 13.38
N GLN A 26 23.73 0.10 13.54
CA GLN A 26 22.33 0.26 13.88
C GLN A 26 21.55 0.73 12.66
N CYS A 27 20.45 0.05 12.35
CA CYS A 27 19.53 0.46 11.30
C CYS A 27 18.84 1.77 11.69
N LYS A 28 18.83 2.77 10.80
CA LYS A 28 18.22 4.08 11.06
C LYS A 28 16.70 4.06 11.09
N TYR A 29 16.07 2.99 10.58
CA TYR A 29 14.63 2.91 10.42
C TYR A 29 13.93 2.19 11.57
N CYS A 30 14.53 1.11 12.08
CA CYS A 30 13.94 0.30 13.15
C CYS A 30 14.82 0.22 14.40
N ASN A 31 15.94 0.94 14.45
CA ASN A 31 16.92 0.94 15.54
C ASN A 31 17.56 -0.42 15.86
N TYR A 32 17.34 -1.44 15.03
CA TYR A 32 17.90 -2.77 15.22
C TYR A 32 19.41 -2.79 14.95
N GLU A 33 20.16 -3.46 15.84
CA GLU A 33 21.60 -3.60 15.70
C GLU A 33 21.99 -4.89 14.97
N VAL A 34 22.88 -4.76 14.00
CA VAL A 34 23.48 -5.86 13.23
C VAL A 34 24.99 -5.81 13.30
N ASN A 35 25.66 -6.92 12.94
CA ASN A 35 27.09 -6.88 12.68
C ASN A 35 27.37 -5.86 11.57
N ALA A 36 28.41 -5.04 11.72
CA ALA A 36 28.87 -4.06 10.76
C ALA A 36 29.56 -4.71 9.54
N ALA A 37 28.94 -5.75 8.99
CA ALA A 37 29.28 -6.38 7.73
C ALA A 37 28.20 -6.02 6.71
N ALA A 38 28.62 -5.58 5.52
CA ALA A 38 27.71 -5.10 4.47
C ALA A 38 26.60 -6.12 4.14
N ASN A 39 26.94 -7.40 3.99
CA ASN A 39 25.97 -8.46 3.68
C ASN A 39 24.90 -8.64 4.78
N LYS A 40 25.27 -8.45 6.05
CA LYS A 40 24.32 -8.54 7.17
C LYS A 40 23.39 -7.33 7.21
N CYS A 41 23.92 -6.14 6.95
CA CYS A 41 23.14 -4.91 6.82
C CYS A 41 22.16 -4.99 5.64
N ILE A 42 22.60 -5.50 4.48
CA ILE A 42 21.76 -5.71 3.29
C ILE A 42 20.65 -6.72 3.59
N ALA A 43 20.97 -7.85 4.21
CA ALA A 43 19.97 -8.87 4.55
C ALA A 43 18.90 -8.31 5.49
N HIS A 44 19.31 -7.60 6.54
CA HIS A 44 18.39 -6.93 7.46
C HIS A 44 17.50 -5.91 6.74
N LEU A 45 18.09 -5.02 5.94
CA LEU A 45 17.34 -4.00 5.23
C LEU A 45 16.32 -4.62 4.27
N LYS A 46 16.68 -5.68 3.55
CA LYS A 46 15.75 -6.41 2.67
C LYS A 46 14.54 -6.93 3.45
N THR A 47 14.77 -7.59 4.59
CA THR A 47 13.68 -8.10 5.43
C THR A 47 12.82 -6.96 5.97
N SER A 48 13.43 -5.93 6.55
CA SER A 48 12.69 -4.79 7.11
C SER A 48 11.89 -4.02 6.05
N LEU A 49 12.42 -3.87 4.83
CA LEU A 49 11.71 -3.26 3.70
C LEU A 49 10.51 -4.09 3.22
N SER A 50 10.55 -5.41 3.38
CA SER A 50 9.44 -6.29 2.99
C SER A 50 8.46 -6.59 4.13
N THR A 51 8.71 -6.06 5.33
CA THR A 51 7.85 -6.26 6.50
C THR A 51 7.60 -4.92 7.19
N THR A 52 8.23 -4.66 8.33
CA THR A 52 7.92 -3.56 9.24
C THR A 52 7.89 -2.20 8.56
N LEU A 53 8.86 -1.87 7.70
CA LEU A 53 8.88 -0.56 7.05
C LEU A 53 7.82 -0.42 5.97
N LEU A 54 7.45 -1.52 5.31
CA LEU A 54 6.35 -1.52 4.35
C LEU A 54 5.02 -1.35 5.08
N ASP A 55 4.83 -2.09 6.17
CA ASP A 55 3.62 -2.02 7.01
C ASP A 55 3.47 -0.61 7.61
N ASP A 56 4.54 -0.04 8.17
CA ASP A 56 4.53 1.31 8.74
C ASP A 56 4.17 2.38 7.68
N VAL A 57 4.75 2.30 6.48
CA VAL A 57 4.44 3.24 5.39
C VAL A 57 3.02 3.03 4.88
N TYR A 58 2.57 1.79 4.76
CA TYR A 58 1.21 1.45 4.36
C TYR A 58 0.20 2.03 5.34
N ASP A 59 0.36 1.79 6.64
CA ASP A 59 -0.55 2.25 7.69
C ASP A 59 -0.58 3.78 7.75
N ASN A 60 0.58 4.44 7.69
CA ASN A 60 0.65 5.90 7.65
C ASN A 60 -0.07 6.46 6.42
N THR A 61 0.20 5.91 5.24
CA THR A 61 -0.45 6.36 3.98
C THR A 61 -1.95 6.12 4.01
N LYS A 62 -2.40 4.99 4.58
CA LYS A 62 -3.81 4.64 4.73
C LYS A 62 -4.51 5.58 5.70
N ASN A 63 -3.86 5.96 6.80
CA ASN A 63 -4.39 6.94 7.75
C ASN A 63 -4.56 8.32 7.08
N GLU A 64 -3.53 8.80 6.38
CA GLU A 64 -3.62 10.06 5.62
C GLU A 64 -4.74 10.03 4.57
N MET A 65 -4.88 8.90 3.86
CA MET A 65 -5.97 8.69 2.91
C MET A 65 -7.34 8.78 3.60
N ASN A 66 -7.52 8.09 4.73
CA ASN A 66 -8.77 8.08 5.48
C ASN A 66 -9.12 9.48 6.02
N GLU A 67 -8.13 10.23 6.51
CA GLU A 67 -8.31 11.62 6.96
C GLU A 67 -8.80 12.52 5.82
N LEU A 68 -8.25 12.36 4.61
CA LEU A 68 -8.69 13.11 3.42
C LEU A 68 -10.13 12.77 3.03
N ILE A 69 -10.49 11.48 3.04
CA ILE A 69 -11.86 11.05 2.73
C ILE A 69 -12.83 11.57 3.80
N ASN A 70 -12.47 11.45 5.07
CA ASN A 70 -13.33 11.85 6.19
C ASN A 70 -13.52 13.37 6.31
N SER A 71 -12.51 14.15 5.94
CA SER A 71 -12.59 15.62 5.94
C SER A 71 -13.36 16.20 4.73
N ALA A 72 -13.58 15.41 3.68
CA ALA A 72 -14.37 15.84 2.54
C ALA A 72 -15.87 15.92 2.88
N ASN A 73 -16.55 16.93 2.31
CA ASN A 73 -18.01 17.07 2.43
C ASN A 73 -18.75 16.11 1.49
N ASN A 74 -18.18 15.89 0.29
CA ASN A 74 -18.71 14.99 -0.73
C ASN A 74 -17.56 14.21 -1.35
N ILE A 75 -17.85 12.98 -1.76
CA ILE A 75 -16.91 12.08 -2.42
C ILE A 75 -17.55 11.43 -3.65
N CYS A 76 -16.73 11.07 -4.63
CA CYS A 76 -17.15 10.19 -5.73
C CYS A 76 -16.33 8.89 -5.69
N LEU A 77 -16.98 7.76 -5.92
CA LEU A 77 -16.32 6.47 -6.10
C LEU A 77 -16.09 6.25 -7.59
N ILE A 78 -14.86 5.92 -7.99
CA ILE A 78 -14.51 5.54 -9.36
C ILE A 78 -14.06 4.10 -9.34
N SER A 79 -14.64 3.26 -10.20
CA SER A 79 -14.19 1.89 -10.43
C SER A 79 -13.60 1.75 -11.82
N ASP A 80 -12.44 1.09 -11.92
CA ASP A 80 -11.82 0.71 -13.20
C ASP A 80 -11.48 -0.78 -13.18
N GLY A 81 -12.10 -1.54 -14.07
CA GLY A 81 -12.01 -3.00 -14.13
C GLY A 81 -11.27 -3.46 -15.38
N TRP A 82 -10.36 -4.42 -15.25
CA TRP A 82 -9.74 -5.08 -16.39
C TRP A 82 -9.48 -6.55 -16.15
N SER A 83 -9.47 -7.32 -17.23
CA SER A 83 -9.01 -8.71 -17.22
C SER A 83 -7.57 -8.77 -17.72
N ASN A 84 -6.72 -9.49 -17.00
CA ASN A 84 -5.34 -9.73 -17.44
C ASN A 84 -5.26 -10.87 -18.48
N MET A 85 -4.06 -11.15 -18.98
CA MET A 85 -3.81 -12.21 -19.96
C MET A 85 -4.17 -13.62 -19.47
N MET A 86 -4.28 -13.80 -18.15
CA MET A 86 -4.68 -15.05 -17.50
C MET A 86 -6.19 -15.12 -17.22
N GLN A 87 -6.97 -14.17 -17.75
CA GLN A 87 -8.40 -14.01 -17.50
C GLN A 87 -8.76 -13.77 -16.03
N GLU A 88 -7.78 -13.40 -15.20
CA GLU A 88 -8.05 -12.93 -13.85
C GLU A 88 -8.56 -11.51 -13.95
N HIS A 89 -9.62 -11.22 -13.22
CA HIS A 89 -10.17 -9.88 -13.18
C HIS A 89 -9.68 -9.09 -11.97
N TRP A 90 -9.41 -7.83 -12.23
CA TRP A 90 -8.97 -6.83 -11.27
C TRP A 90 -9.87 -5.61 -11.33
N THR A 91 -10.26 -5.12 -10.16
CA THR A 91 -10.99 -3.85 -10.02
C THR A 91 -10.18 -2.89 -9.17
N ASN A 92 -9.89 -1.71 -9.69
CA ASN A 92 -9.35 -0.59 -8.92
C ASN A 92 -10.50 0.28 -8.43
N TYR A 93 -10.39 0.75 -7.19
CA TYR A 93 -11.28 1.73 -6.59
C TYR A 93 -10.51 2.99 -6.22
N ILE A 94 -10.96 4.12 -6.75
CA ILE A 94 -10.41 5.45 -6.46
C ILE A 94 -11.51 6.28 -5.81
N ILE A 95 -11.22 6.91 -4.68
CA ILE A 95 -12.13 7.87 -4.06
C ILE A 95 -11.68 9.28 -4.42
N THR A 96 -12.60 10.03 -5.00
CA THR A 96 -12.35 11.39 -5.45
C THR A 96 -12.87 12.36 -4.39
N THR A 97 -11.94 13.01 -3.71
CA THR A 97 -12.14 14.29 -3.03
C THR A 97 -11.60 15.40 -3.97
N PRO A 98 -11.51 16.70 -3.58
CA PRO A 98 -10.69 17.65 -4.34
C PRO A 98 -9.26 17.15 -4.64
N ARG A 99 -8.74 16.21 -3.83
CA ARG A 99 -7.57 15.38 -4.13
C ARG A 99 -7.96 13.90 -4.27
N PRO A 100 -7.88 13.30 -5.46
CA PRO A 100 -8.16 11.87 -5.64
C PRO A 100 -7.17 11.00 -4.87
N VAL A 101 -7.65 9.88 -4.33
CA VAL A 101 -6.83 8.88 -3.64
C VAL A 101 -7.16 7.47 -4.12
N PHE A 102 -6.13 6.65 -4.26
CA PHE A 102 -6.29 5.23 -4.52
C PHE A 102 -6.75 4.54 -3.23
N PHE A 103 -7.93 3.91 -3.26
CA PHE A 103 -8.55 3.31 -2.09
C PHE A 103 -8.20 1.83 -1.95
N SER A 104 -8.45 1.05 -3.00
CA SER A 104 -8.13 -0.38 -3.01
C SER A 104 -8.02 -0.93 -4.43
N ALA A 105 -7.40 -2.10 -4.57
CA ALA A 105 -7.51 -2.96 -5.74
C ALA A 105 -7.93 -4.35 -5.28
N HIS A 106 -8.93 -4.92 -5.94
CA HIS A 106 -9.45 -6.25 -5.66
C HIS A 106 -9.18 -7.16 -6.84
N GLN A 107 -8.59 -8.33 -6.57
CA GLN A 107 -8.52 -9.42 -7.53
C GLN A 107 -9.73 -10.32 -7.30
N THR A 108 -10.62 -10.42 -8.29
CA THR A 108 -11.82 -11.27 -8.18
C THR A 108 -11.54 -12.73 -8.56
N GLY A 109 -10.31 -13.07 -8.94
CA GLY A 109 -9.90 -14.45 -9.25
C GLY A 109 -10.76 -15.09 -10.34
N GLU A 110 -11.34 -16.26 -10.04
CA GLU A 110 -12.27 -16.98 -10.93
C GLU A 110 -13.71 -16.44 -10.89
N ILE A 111 -14.01 -15.47 -10.01
CA ILE A 111 -15.35 -14.88 -9.91
C ILE A 111 -15.63 -14.09 -11.19
N LYS A 112 -16.66 -14.52 -11.91
CA LYS A 112 -17.14 -13.84 -13.11
C LYS A 112 -17.62 -12.43 -12.75
N GLN A 113 -17.24 -11.44 -13.54
CA GLN A 113 -17.84 -10.10 -13.50
C GLN A 113 -19.25 -10.10 -14.10
N THR A 114 -20.19 -10.70 -13.38
CA THR A 114 -21.59 -10.41 -13.62
C THR A 114 -21.94 -9.07 -12.95
N GLY A 115 -23.03 -8.43 -13.37
CA GLY A 115 -23.47 -7.17 -12.74
C GLY A 115 -23.68 -7.34 -11.23
N GLU A 116 -24.22 -8.49 -10.82
CA GLU A 116 -24.49 -8.82 -9.42
C GLU A 116 -23.20 -8.88 -8.58
N ASN A 117 -22.14 -9.49 -9.11
CA ASN A 117 -20.86 -9.58 -8.41
C ASN A 117 -20.16 -8.21 -8.33
N ILE A 118 -20.30 -7.38 -9.38
CA ILE A 118 -19.78 -6.01 -9.38
C ILE A 118 -20.50 -5.17 -8.31
N VAL A 119 -21.83 -5.23 -8.24
CA VAL A 119 -22.62 -4.51 -7.22
C VAL A 119 -22.21 -4.96 -5.83
N ALA A 120 -22.08 -6.26 -5.59
CA ALA A 120 -21.67 -6.77 -4.28
C ALA A 120 -20.27 -6.26 -3.86
N ASP A 121 -19.34 -6.15 -4.80
CA ASP A 121 -18.00 -5.59 -4.51
C ASP A 121 -18.07 -4.08 -4.25
N ILE A 122 -18.84 -3.34 -5.06
CA ILE A 122 -19.10 -1.90 -4.85
C ILE A 122 -19.77 -1.65 -3.49
N ASP A 123 -20.78 -2.44 -3.11
CA ASP A 123 -21.46 -2.33 -1.83
C ASP A 123 -20.50 -2.56 -0.66
N ASN A 124 -19.59 -3.54 -0.79
CA ASN A 124 -18.54 -3.76 0.20
C ASN A 124 -17.58 -2.57 0.31
N ILE A 125 -17.23 -1.91 -0.80
CA ILE A 125 -16.43 -0.67 -0.78
C ILE A 125 -17.21 0.48 -0.12
N ILE A 126 -18.48 0.67 -0.48
CA ILE A 126 -19.33 1.72 0.08
C ILE A 126 -19.51 1.52 1.60
N SER A 127 -19.56 0.27 2.08
CA SER A 127 -19.67 -0.03 3.51
C SER A 127 -18.45 0.40 4.35
N GLN A 128 -17.29 0.62 3.71
CA GLN A 128 -16.06 1.04 4.36
C GLN A 128 -15.92 2.58 4.44
N ILE A 129 -16.85 3.32 3.84
CA ILE A 129 -16.85 4.78 3.79
C ILE A 129 -18.18 5.34 4.31
N ASP A 130 -18.19 6.62 4.66
CA ASP A 130 -19.43 7.31 5.01
C ASP A 130 -20.28 7.55 3.75
N HIS A 131 -21.21 6.63 3.49
CA HIS A 131 -22.08 6.69 2.31
C HIS A 131 -22.94 7.96 2.22
N SER A 132 -23.12 8.71 3.33
CA SER A 132 -23.92 9.93 3.32
C SER A 132 -23.27 11.06 2.52
N LYS A 133 -21.97 10.92 2.26
CA LYS A 133 -21.14 11.84 1.47
C LYS A 133 -21.00 11.42 0.00
N LEU A 134 -21.51 10.25 -0.38
CA LEU A 134 -21.32 9.71 -1.73
C LEU A 134 -22.22 10.46 -2.72
N ALA A 135 -21.60 11.26 -3.58
CA ALA A 135 -22.30 12.07 -4.57
C ALA A 135 -22.49 11.32 -5.91
N ALA A 136 -21.55 10.44 -6.27
CA ALA A 136 -21.61 9.67 -7.51
C ALA A 136 -20.74 8.41 -7.45
N ILE A 137 -21.15 7.42 -8.25
CA ILE A 137 -20.34 6.25 -8.62
C ILE A 137 -20.06 6.37 -10.12
N ILE A 138 -18.79 6.23 -10.51
CA ILE A 138 -18.31 6.38 -11.87
C ILE A 138 -17.68 5.04 -12.29
N THR A 139 -18.25 4.43 -13.31
CA THR A 139 -17.77 3.17 -13.88
C THR A 139 -17.48 3.35 -15.37
N ASP A 140 -16.83 2.36 -15.98
CA ASP A 140 -16.74 2.30 -17.43
C ASP A 140 -18.09 1.93 -18.08
N ASN A 141 -18.10 1.89 -19.41
CA ASN A 141 -19.28 1.58 -20.22
C ASN A 141 -19.39 0.09 -20.60
N ALA A 142 -18.69 -0.81 -19.91
CA ALA A 142 -18.80 -2.25 -20.15
C ALA A 142 -20.23 -2.73 -19.89
N SER A 143 -20.62 -3.83 -20.56
CA SER A 143 -21.99 -4.34 -20.46
C SER A 143 -22.32 -4.88 -19.07
N SER A 144 -21.34 -5.40 -18.35
CA SER A 144 -21.44 -5.84 -16.96
C SER A 144 -21.58 -4.65 -16.01
N MET A 145 -20.77 -3.60 -16.19
CA MET A 145 -20.83 -2.37 -15.38
C MET A 145 -22.15 -1.61 -15.58
N LYS A 146 -22.71 -1.58 -16.79
CA LYS A 146 -24.04 -0.99 -17.04
C LYS A 146 -25.21 -1.77 -16.42
N LYS A 147 -25.00 -3.06 -16.12
CA LYS A 147 -26.02 -3.91 -15.49
C LYS A 147 -25.96 -3.86 -13.97
N ALA A 148 -24.78 -3.54 -13.43
CA ALA A 148 -24.56 -3.27 -12.02
C ALA A 148 -25.27 -1.96 -11.64
#